data_AF-A0A815DIF9-F1
#
_entry.id   AF-A0A815DIF9-F1
#
_cell.length_a   1.000
_cell.length_b   1.000
_cell.length_c   1.000
_cell.angle_alpha   90.00
_cell.angle_beta   90.00
_cell.angle_gamma   90.00
#
_symmetry.space_group_name_H-M   'P 1'
#
loop_
_entity.id
_entity.type
_entity.pdbx_description
1 polymer ?
#
loop_
_entity_poly.entity_id
_entity_poly.type
_entity_poly.pdbx_seq_one_letter_code
_entity_poly.pdbx_strand_id
1 'polypeptide(L)'
;MGDYSKALEFHEKAHEIYEVALHPNHSSLAISYNDIGRVYNNMGDYSKALEFYDKAHKIREKALPPNHPNLATSYSNIGHVYNDMGDYSKALEFYDKAHKIREKALPPNHPDLATSYSNIGQVYNNLGDYSKALEFYEKAHQIYEKALPPNHPDLATSYSNIGQVYNNLSDYSKALEFYEKALKIYEKTLPPNYPSLATSYHNISRVYNAMGDYSKALEFYEKALQIREKVLPPNHPDLAM
;
A
#
# COMPACT_ATOMS: atom_id res chain seq x y z
N MET A 1 -15.78 5.49 11.06
CA MET A 1 -15.29 5.48 12.46
C MET A 1 -15.76 4.29 13.30
N GLY A 2 -16.95 3.71 13.09
CA GLY A 2 -17.46 2.60 13.94
C GLY A 2 -16.81 1.21 13.77
N ASP A 3 -15.97 1.00 12.76
CA ASP A 3 -15.36 -0.31 12.46
C ASP A 3 -14.01 -0.51 13.19
N TYR A 4 -13.14 0.51 13.16
CA TYR A 4 -11.81 0.45 13.78
C TYR A 4 -11.83 0.27 15.30
N SER A 5 -12.80 0.87 15.99
CA SER A 5 -12.94 0.72 17.44
C SER A 5 -13.27 -0.73 17.84
N LYS A 6 -14.12 -1.40 17.06
CA LYS A 6 -14.42 -2.82 17.27
C LYS A 6 -13.22 -3.68 16.92
N ALA A 7 -12.56 -3.41 15.81
CA ALA A 7 -11.35 -4.12 15.40
C ALA A 7 -10.26 -4.02 16.47
N LEU A 8 -10.07 -2.83 17.05
CA LEU A 8 -9.13 -2.60 18.15
C LEU A 8 -9.49 -3.45 19.37
N GLU A 9 -10.75 -3.44 19.80
CA GLU A 9 -11.22 -4.25 20.94
C GLU A 9 -10.98 -5.74 20.73
N PHE A 10 -11.21 -6.26 19.51
CA PHE A 10 -10.91 -7.66 19.18
C PHE A 10 -9.42 -7.97 19.25
N HIS A 11 -8.58 -7.09 18.70
CA HIS A 11 -7.13 -7.29 18.71
C HIS A 11 -6.52 -7.16 20.11
N GLU A 12 -7.02 -6.23 20.94
CA GLU A 12 -6.59 -6.07 22.34
C GLU A 12 -6.98 -7.30 23.18
N LYS A 13 -8.21 -7.81 23.07
CA LYS A 13 -8.60 -9.04 23.76
C LYS A 13 -7.78 -10.25 23.35
N ALA A 14 -7.50 -10.40 22.04
CA ALA A 14 -6.63 -11.46 21.56
C ALA A 14 -5.20 -11.29 22.10
N HIS A 15 -4.73 -10.05 22.20
CA HIS A 15 -3.41 -9.72 22.73
C HIS A 15 -3.25 -10.11 24.20
N GLU A 16 -4.22 -9.78 25.05
CA GLU A 16 -4.23 -10.14 26.47
C GLU A 16 -4.10 -11.66 26.67
N ILE A 17 -4.80 -12.45 25.86
CA ILE A 17 -4.70 -13.92 25.89
C ILE A 17 -3.28 -14.37 25.53
N TYR A 18 -2.69 -13.77 24.49
CA TYR A 18 -1.33 -14.09 24.07
C TYR A 18 -0.26 -13.69 25.08
N GLU A 19 -0.38 -12.56 25.75
CA GLU A 19 0.55 -12.14 26.81
C GLU A 19 0.58 -13.12 27.98
N VAL A 20 -0.58 -13.67 28.35
CA VAL A 20 -0.67 -14.63 29.46
C VAL A 20 -0.21 -16.03 29.04
N ALA A 21 -0.52 -16.45 27.80
CA ALA A 21 -0.34 -17.82 27.37
C ALA A 21 1.03 -18.12 26.74
N LEU A 22 1.77 -17.11 26.28
CA LEU A 22 2.96 -17.29 25.45
C LEU A 22 4.23 -16.74 26.09
N HIS A 23 5.38 -17.31 25.70
CA HIS A 23 6.68 -16.76 26.07
C HIS A 23 6.82 -15.33 25.48
N PRO A 24 7.46 -14.36 26.18
CA PRO A 24 7.51 -12.95 25.75
C PRO A 24 8.08 -12.67 24.35
N ASN A 25 8.81 -13.62 23.77
CA ASN A 25 9.39 -13.51 22.42
C ASN A 25 8.64 -14.36 21.37
N HIS A 26 7.42 -14.82 21.66
CA HIS A 26 6.66 -15.65 20.74
C HIS A 26 6.19 -14.84 19.51
N SER A 27 6.26 -15.45 18.32
CA SER A 27 5.93 -14.78 17.05
C SER A 27 4.50 -14.23 17.01
N SER A 28 3.54 -14.91 17.63
CA SER A 28 2.14 -14.45 17.73
C SER A 28 1.99 -13.10 18.47
N LEU A 29 2.83 -12.81 19.47
CA LEU A 29 2.80 -11.51 20.15
C LEU A 29 3.22 -10.38 19.19
N ALA A 30 4.24 -10.63 18.37
CA ALA A 30 4.66 -9.66 17.36
C ALA A 30 3.58 -9.45 16.28
N ILE A 31 2.86 -10.49 15.88
CA ILE A 31 1.74 -10.38 14.93
C ILE A 31 0.62 -9.54 15.55
N SER A 32 0.24 -9.84 16.79
CA SER A 32 -0.82 -9.12 17.49
C SER A 32 -0.49 -7.63 17.68
N TYR A 33 0.72 -7.29 18.15
CA TYR A 33 1.14 -5.89 18.23
C TYR A 33 1.14 -5.20 16.86
N ASN A 34 1.55 -5.91 15.81
CA ASN A 34 1.53 -5.37 14.45
C ASN A 34 0.11 -5.08 13.94
N ASP A 35 -0.87 -5.91 14.29
CA ASP A 35 -2.27 -5.68 13.94
C ASP A 35 -2.86 -4.49 14.70
N ILE A 36 -2.58 -4.37 16.00
CA ILE A 36 -2.98 -3.20 16.81
C ILE A 36 -2.35 -1.91 16.25
N GLY A 37 -1.06 -1.94 15.93
CA GLY A 37 -0.36 -0.81 15.31
C GLY A 37 -1.00 -0.38 13.97
N ARG A 38 -1.44 -1.35 13.16
CA ARG A 38 -2.15 -1.06 11.90
C ARG A 38 -3.49 -0.38 12.14
N VAL A 39 -4.25 -0.80 13.15
CA VAL A 39 -5.52 -0.15 13.49
C VAL A 39 -5.29 1.29 13.94
N TYR A 40 -4.31 1.54 14.81
CA TYR A 40 -3.96 2.91 15.22
C TYR A 40 -3.49 3.78 14.06
N ASN A 41 -2.69 3.25 13.14
CA ASN A 41 -2.27 3.98 11.93
C ASN A 41 -3.49 4.42 11.10
N ASN A 42 -4.43 3.51 10.87
CA ASN A 42 -5.66 3.80 10.13
C ASN A 42 -6.58 4.80 10.85
N MET A 43 -6.49 4.90 12.18
CA MET A 43 -7.20 5.90 12.97
C MET A 43 -6.49 7.27 12.98
N GLY A 44 -5.27 7.36 12.44
CA GLY A 44 -4.43 8.55 12.49
C GLY A 44 -3.71 8.76 13.84
N ASP A 45 -3.78 7.80 14.76
CA ASP A 45 -3.00 7.82 16.00
C ASP A 45 -1.60 7.25 15.74
N TYR A 46 -0.78 8.03 15.04
CA TYR A 46 0.55 7.63 14.60
C TYR A 46 1.50 7.35 15.77
N SER A 47 1.32 8.04 16.90
CA SER A 47 2.15 7.81 18.10
C SER A 47 1.94 6.39 18.64
N LYS A 48 0.68 5.97 18.80
CA LYS A 48 0.38 4.61 19.24
C LYS A 48 0.76 3.58 18.17
N ALA A 49 0.54 3.89 16.89
CA ALA A 49 0.96 3.01 15.80
C ALA A 49 2.47 2.68 15.89
N LEU A 50 3.31 3.72 16.05
CA LEU A 50 4.75 3.56 16.22
C LEU A 50 5.11 2.77 17.49
N GLU A 51 4.45 3.03 18.62
CA GLU A 51 4.68 2.29 19.86
C GLU A 51 4.46 0.77 19.67
N PHE A 52 3.32 0.41 19.07
CA PHE A 52 2.97 -0.99 18.85
C PHE A 52 3.83 -1.66 17.77
N TYR A 53 4.19 -0.96 16.69
CA TYR A 53 5.13 -1.48 15.71
C TYR A 53 6.55 -1.67 16.28
N ASP A 54 7.01 -0.78 17.15
CA ASP A 54 8.30 -0.93 17.84
C ASP A 54 8.32 -2.14 18.79
N LYS A 55 7.23 -2.35 19.55
CA LYS A 55 7.06 -3.57 20.36
C LYS A 55 7.11 -4.84 19.51
N ALA A 56 6.40 -4.87 18.38
CA ALA A 56 6.44 -5.99 17.44
C ALA A 56 7.85 -6.22 16.86
N HIS A 57 8.54 -5.14 16.51
CA HIS A 57 9.90 -5.18 16.00
C HIS A 57 10.89 -5.77 17.01
N LYS A 58 10.87 -5.30 18.26
CA LYS A 58 11.75 -5.80 19.34
C LYS A 58 11.59 -7.29 19.61
N ILE A 59 10.36 -7.82 19.53
CA ILE A 59 10.12 -9.26 19.65
C ILE A 59 10.78 -10.01 18.48
N ARG A 60 10.56 -9.54 17.25
CA ARG A 60 11.14 -10.15 16.05
C ARG A 60 12.67 -10.09 16.06
N GLU A 61 13.25 -8.97 16.50
CA GLU A 61 14.70 -8.80 16.59
C GLU A 61 15.34 -9.81 17.56
N LYS A 62 14.68 -10.09 18.70
CA LYS A 62 15.15 -11.10 19.66
C LYS A 62 14.96 -12.53 19.18
N ALA A 63 13.91 -12.79 18.40
CA ALA A 63 13.51 -14.15 18.02
C ALA A 63 14.07 -14.62 16.67
N LEU A 64 14.49 -13.70 15.79
CA LEU A 64 14.82 -13.99 14.40
C LEU A 64 16.27 -13.61 14.05
N PRO A 65 16.88 -14.26 13.06
CA PRO A 65 18.21 -13.86 12.60
C PRO A 65 18.19 -12.45 11.95
N PRO A 66 19.33 -11.72 11.93
CA PRO A 66 19.38 -10.30 11.55
C PRO A 66 18.85 -9.95 10.15
N ASN A 67 18.86 -10.89 9.19
CA ASN A 67 18.35 -10.67 7.83
C ASN A 67 17.01 -11.38 7.58
N HIS A 68 16.25 -11.74 8.62
CA HIS A 68 14.97 -12.40 8.41
C HIS A 68 13.96 -11.45 7.74
N PRO A 69 13.22 -11.86 6.68
CA PRO A 69 12.26 -10.99 5.98
C PRO A 69 11.22 -10.30 6.88
N ASN A 70 10.75 -10.95 7.94
CA ASN A 70 9.85 -10.35 8.93
C ASN A 70 10.43 -9.09 9.63
N LEU A 71 11.75 -8.94 9.74
CA LEU A 71 12.37 -7.71 10.21
C LEU A 71 12.18 -6.57 9.21
N ALA A 72 12.31 -6.87 7.91
CA ALA A 72 12.02 -5.91 6.84
C ALA A 72 10.54 -5.48 6.83
N THR A 73 9.62 -6.41 7.10
CA THR A 73 8.19 -6.06 7.25
C THR A 73 7.96 -5.10 8.41
N SER A 74 8.67 -5.29 9.53
CA SER A 74 8.57 -4.38 10.69
C SER A 74 9.03 -2.98 10.34
N TYR A 75 10.20 -2.86 9.70
CA TYR A 75 10.71 -1.58 9.23
C TYR A 75 9.82 -0.94 8.17
N SER A 76 9.25 -1.73 7.24
CA SER A 76 8.30 -1.20 6.26
C SER A 76 7.07 -0.59 6.94
N ASN A 77 6.53 -1.24 7.96
CA ASN A 77 5.35 -0.72 8.67
C ASN A 77 5.64 0.59 9.41
N ILE A 78 6.81 0.69 10.06
CA ILE A 78 7.26 1.95 10.68
C ILE A 78 7.47 3.03 9.60
N GLY A 79 8.06 2.68 8.45
CA GLY A 79 8.21 3.57 7.31
C GLY A 79 6.87 4.09 6.76
N HIS A 80 5.84 3.24 6.71
CA HIS A 80 4.49 3.65 6.32
C HIS A 80 3.92 4.69 7.28
N VAL A 81 4.04 4.51 8.59
CA VAL A 81 3.56 5.51 9.57
C VAL A 81 4.26 6.86 9.35
N TYR A 82 5.58 6.87 9.16
CA TYR A 82 6.30 8.13 8.91
C TYR A 82 5.93 8.77 7.58
N ASN A 83 5.67 7.97 6.54
CA ASN A 83 5.18 8.49 5.26
C ASN A 83 3.80 9.14 5.42
N ASP A 84 2.89 8.51 6.17
CA ASP A 84 1.54 9.03 6.44
C ASP A 84 1.59 10.32 7.28
N MET A 85 2.57 10.44 8.18
CA MET A 85 2.87 11.67 8.93
C MET A 85 3.51 12.78 8.08
N GLY A 86 3.96 12.48 6.87
CA GLY A 86 4.74 13.41 6.02
C GLY A 86 6.22 13.54 6.44
N ASP A 87 6.72 12.74 7.37
CA ASP A 87 8.15 12.66 7.71
C ASP A 87 8.86 11.75 6.70
N TYR A 88 8.96 12.24 5.47
CA TYR A 88 9.49 11.49 4.32
C TYR A 88 10.96 11.09 4.51
N SER A 89 11.74 11.86 5.28
CA SER A 89 13.13 11.52 5.58
C SER A 89 13.22 10.24 6.41
N LYS A 90 12.42 10.13 7.48
CA LYS A 90 12.37 8.90 8.28
C LYS A 90 11.73 7.75 7.51
N ALA A 91 10.69 8.03 6.72
CA ALA A 91 10.08 7.00 5.87
C ALA A 91 11.14 6.34 4.96
N LEU A 92 11.96 7.13 4.27
CA LEU A 92 13.07 6.64 3.45
C LEU A 92 14.10 5.86 4.26
N GLU A 93 14.49 6.34 5.45
CA GLU A 93 15.43 5.62 6.32
C GLU A 93 14.92 4.21 6.67
N PHE A 94 13.65 4.10 7.05
CA PHE A 94 13.05 2.82 7.44
C PHE A 94 12.80 1.90 6.24
N TYR A 95 12.37 2.45 5.10
CA TYR A 95 12.24 1.65 3.88
C TYR A 95 13.58 1.17 3.33
N ASP A 96 14.64 1.96 3.43
CA ASP A 96 16.00 1.55 3.05
C ASP A 96 16.52 0.41 3.95
N LYS A 97 16.28 0.48 5.26
CA LYS A 97 16.56 -0.64 6.18
C LYS A 97 15.80 -1.91 5.78
N ALA A 98 14.52 -1.80 5.44
CA ALA A 98 13.72 -2.93 4.98
C ALA A 98 14.24 -3.51 3.66
N HIS A 99 14.58 -2.64 2.70
CA HIS A 99 15.10 -3.02 1.41
C HIS A 99 16.42 -3.78 1.52
N LYS A 100 17.38 -3.28 2.31
CA LYS A 100 18.69 -3.93 2.55
C LYS A 100 18.56 -5.32 3.16
N ILE A 101 17.59 -5.53 4.04
CA ILE A 101 17.33 -6.87 4.61
C ILE A 101 16.81 -7.81 3.52
N ARG A 102 15.80 -7.38 2.75
CA ARG A 102 15.23 -8.18 1.66
C ARG A 102 16.25 -8.49 0.57
N GLU A 103 17.10 -7.53 0.21
CA GLU A 103 18.17 -7.71 -0.79
C GLU A 103 19.16 -8.80 -0.37
N LYS A 104 19.51 -8.87 0.91
CA LYS A 104 20.40 -9.91 1.44
C LYS A 104 19.73 -11.27 1.58
N ALA A 105 18.42 -11.28 1.84
CA ALA A 105 17.69 -12.50 2.23
C ALA A 105 16.99 -13.20 1.07
N LEU A 106 16.71 -12.47 -0.02
CA LEU A 106 15.82 -12.93 -1.08
C LEU A 106 16.52 -12.92 -2.45
N PRO A 107 16.07 -13.77 -3.40
CA PRO A 107 16.60 -13.75 -4.75
C PRO A 107 16.29 -12.42 -5.47
N PRO A 108 17.10 -11.99 -6.46
CA PRO A 108 17.02 -10.65 -7.07
C PRO A 108 15.66 -10.26 -7.67
N ASN A 109 14.84 -11.22 -8.09
CA ASN A 109 13.50 -10.98 -8.66
C ASN A 109 12.37 -11.34 -7.67
N HIS A 110 12.63 -11.38 -6.37
CA HIS A 110 11.56 -11.69 -5.41
C HIS A 110 10.54 -10.53 -5.32
N PRO A 111 9.21 -10.78 -5.33
CA PRO A 111 8.18 -9.74 -5.27
C PRO A 111 8.31 -8.76 -4.08
N ASP A 112 8.80 -9.21 -2.92
CA ASP A 112 9.09 -8.32 -1.78
C ASP A 112 10.13 -7.23 -2.08
N LEU A 113 11.07 -7.47 -3.01
CA LEU A 113 12.00 -6.43 -3.47
C LEU A 113 11.26 -5.35 -4.26
N ALA A 114 10.32 -5.76 -5.13
CA ALA A 114 9.45 -4.84 -5.85
C ALA A 114 8.56 -4.01 -4.89
N THR A 115 8.06 -4.64 -3.82
CA THR A 115 7.30 -3.93 -2.77
C THR A 115 8.18 -2.86 -2.10
N SER A 116 9.45 -3.18 -1.82
CA SER A 116 10.39 -2.23 -1.21
C SER A 116 10.66 -1.03 -2.12
N TYR A 117 10.90 -1.29 -3.42
CA TYR A 117 11.06 -0.21 -4.40
C TYR A 117 9.80 0.62 -4.57
N SER A 118 8.62 -0.01 -4.56
CA SER A 118 7.34 0.71 -4.64
C SER A 118 7.13 1.65 -3.46
N ASN A 119 7.47 1.21 -2.24
CA ASN A 119 7.38 2.05 -1.04
C ASN A 119 8.32 3.27 -1.12
N ILE A 120 9.56 3.08 -1.59
CA ILE A 120 10.51 4.18 -1.79
C ILE A 120 10.00 5.13 -2.89
N GLY A 121 9.50 4.58 -4.00
CA GLY A 121 8.90 5.36 -5.09
C GLY A 121 7.71 6.20 -4.64
N GLN A 122 6.88 5.68 -3.73
CA GLN A 122 5.76 6.41 -3.14
C GLN A 122 6.23 7.62 -2.34
N VAL A 123 7.29 7.48 -1.55
CA VAL A 123 7.84 8.62 -0.80
C VAL A 123 8.35 9.71 -1.75
N TYR A 124 9.07 9.34 -2.82
CA TYR A 124 9.52 10.32 -3.81
C TYR A 124 8.37 10.97 -4.58
N ASN A 125 7.30 10.23 -4.89
CA ASN A 125 6.10 10.78 -5.49
C ASN A 125 5.44 11.82 -4.55
N ASN A 126 5.34 11.50 -3.26
CA ASN A 126 4.79 12.42 -2.26
C ASN A 126 5.67 13.68 -2.06
N LEU A 127 6.98 13.55 -2.21
CA LEU A 127 7.94 14.66 -2.23
C LEU A 127 7.87 15.52 -3.50
N GLY A 128 7.18 15.06 -4.55
CA GLY A 128 7.18 15.70 -5.86
C GLY A 128 8.44 15.44 -6.71
N ASP A 129 9.34 14.56 -6.26
CA ASP A 129 10.49 14.10 -7.05
C ASP A 129 10.03 12.97 -7.99
N TYR A 130 9.23 13.36 -8.99
CA TYR A 130 8.60 12.43 -9.92
C TYR A 130 9.60 11.63 -10.77
N SER A 131 10.79 12.18 -11.02
CA SER A 131 11.85 11.46 -11.74
C SER A 131 12.34 10.27 -10.94
N LYS A 132 12.63 10.44 -9.64
CA LYS A 132 13.01 9.31 -8.78
C LYS A 132 11.85 8.36 -8.54
N ALA A 133 10.63 8.89 -8.38
CA ALA A 133 9.45 8.05 -8.24
C ALA A 133 9.30 7.08 -9.41
N LEU A 134 9.44 7.57 -10.65
CA LEU A 134 9.44 6.73 -11.86
C LEU A 134 10.57 5.70 -11.83
N GLU A 135 11.81 6.10 -11.52
CA GLU A 135 12.94 5.17 -11.45
C GLU A 135 12.65 3.98 -10.52
N PHE A 136 12.12 4.26 -9.32
CA PHE A 136 11.81 3.24 -8.33
C PHE A 136 10.58 2.39 -8.71
N TYR A 137 9.53 3.00 -9.25
CA TYR A 137 8.35 2.26 -9.71
C TYR A 137 8.63 1.39 -10.94
N GLU A 138 9.48 1.84 -11.86
CA GLU A 138 9.89 1.03 -13.01
C GLU A 138 10.75 -0.17 -12.57
N LYS A 139 11.67 0.02 -11.62
CA LYS A 139 12.40 -1.10 -11.00
C LYS A 139 11.46 -2.12 -10.35
N ALA A 140 10.46 -1.65 -9.60
CA ALA A 140 9.45 -2.53 -9.01
C ALA A 140 8.66 -3.28 -10.09
N HIS A 141 8.21 -2.57 -11.12
CA HIS A 141 7.45 -3.15 -12.23
C HIS A 141 8.23 -4.24 -12.95
N GLN A 142 9.51 -4.01 -13.26
CA GLN A 142 10.37 -5.00 -13.92
C GLN A 142 10.55 -6.28 -13.09
N ILE A 143 10.61 -6.17 -11.77
CA ILE A 143 10.67 -7.35 -10.89
C ILE A 143 9.34 -8.09 -10.91
N TYR A 144 8.22 -7.38 -10.75
CA TYR A 144 6.90 -8.01 -10.83
C TYR A 144 6.65 -8.70 -12.17
N GLU A 145 7.06 -8.08 -13.28
CA GLU A 145 6.91 -8.65 -14.63
C GLU A 145 7.67 -9.97 -14.80
N LYS A 146 8.85 -10.08 -14.19
CA LYS A 146 9.65 -11.31 -14.22
C LYS A 146 9.14 -12.38 -13.24
N ALA A 147 8.58 -11.96 -12.12
CA ALA A 147 8.27 -12.84 -11.00
C ALA A 147 6.84 -13.37 -10.99
N LEU A 148 5.90 -12.65 -11.62
CA LEU A 148 4.47 -12.88 -11.48
C LEU A 148 3.81 -13.24 -12.82
N PRO A 149 2.67 -13.97 -12.79
CA PRO A 149 1.91 -14.22 -14.01
C PRO A 149 1.33 -12.92 -14.60
N PRO A 150 1.11 -12.84 -15.93
CA PRO A 150 0.77 -11.58 -16.63
C PRO A 150 -0.46 -10.80 -16.13
N ASN A 151 -1.39 -11.46 -15.43
CA ASN A 151 -2.59 -10.81 -14.88
C ASN A 151 -2.55 -10.72 -13.34
N HIS A 152 -1.38 -10.78 -12.71
CA HIS A 152 -1.32 -10.66 -11.25
C HIS A 152 -1.73 -9.25 -10.78
N PRO A 153 -2.53 -9.11 -9.70
CA PRO A 153 -2.95 -7.79 -9.19
C PRO A 153 -1.80 -6.82 -8.86
N ASP A 154 -0.65 -7.33 -8.41
CA ASP A 154 0.53 -6.49 -8.15
C ASP A 154 1.10 -5.84 -9.43
N LEU A 155 0.96 -6.48 -10.59
CA LEU A 155 1.31 -5.85 -11.87
C LEU A 155 0.38 -4.67 -12.16
N ALA A 156 -0.92 -4.83 -11.92
CA ALA A 156 -1.89 -3.74 -12.07
C ALA A 156 -1.60 -2.58 -11.11
N THR A 157 -1.22 -2.89 -9.87
CA THR A 157 -0.78 -1.88 -8.88
C THR A 157 0.46 -1.13 -9.38
N SER A 158 1.48 -1.84 -9.87
CA SER A 158 2.70 -1.20 -10.38
C SER A 158 2.44 -0.30 -11.59
N TYR A 159 1.57 -0.72 -12.52
CA TYR A 159 1.12 0.15 -13.62
C TYR A 159 0.35 1.38 -13.12
N SER A 160 -0.53 1.22 -12.13
CA SER A 160 -1.26 2.34 -11.54
C SER A 160 -0.34 3.37 -10.88
N ASN A 161 0.71 2.91 -10.19
CA ASN A 161 1.71 3.80 -9.58
C ASN A 161 2.47 4.60 -10.64
N ILE A 162 2.90 3.96 -11.73
CA ILE A 162 3.57 4.65 -12.85
C ILE A 162 2.60 5.65 -13.52
N GLY A 163 1.35 5.26 -13.76
CA GLY A 163 0.31 6.12 -14.30
C GLY A 163 0.04 7.35 -13.42
N GLN A 164 0.08 7.18 -12.10
CA GLN A 164 -0.05 8.30 -11.16
C GLN A 164 1.08 9.30 -11.29
N VAL A 165 2.33 8.85 -11.45
CA VAL A 165 3.44 9.78 -11.62
C VAL A 165 3.31 10.55 -12.94
N TYR A 166 2.92 9.89 -14.03
CA TYR A 166 2.67 10.58 -15.30
C TYR A 166 1.50 11.57 -15.23
N ASN A 167 0.43 11.23 -14.50
CA ASN A 167 -0.66 12.16 -14.24
C ASN A 167 -0.18 13.39 -13.46
N ASN A 168 0.67 13.21 -12.45
CA ASN A 168 1.25 14.31 -11.68
C ASN A 168 2.20 15.18 -12.53
N LEU A 169 2.87 14.59 -13.51
CA LEU A 169 3.67 15.28 -14.54
C LEU A 169 2.81 15.94 -15.63
N SER A 170 1.48 15.79 -15.59
CA SER A 170 0.55 16.22 -16.64
C SER A 170 0.79 15.57 -18.02
N ASP A 171 1.51 14.45 -18.08
CA ASP A 171 1.60 13.59 -19.27
C ASP A 171 0.39 12.64 -19.29
N TYR A 172 -0.78 13.23 -19.58
CA TYR A 172 -2.06 12.54 -19.51
C TYR A 172 -2.17 11.36 -20.49
N SER A 173 -1.47 11.43 -21.63
CA SER A 173 -1.45 10.32 -22.60
C SER A 173 -0.79 9.08 -22.00
N LYS A 174 0.38 9.22 -21.37
CA LYS A 174 1.03 8.08 -20.70
C LYS A 174 0.26 7.65 -19.46
N ALA A 175 -0.29 8.60 -18.69
CA ALA A 175 -1.12 8.27 -17.54
C ALA A 175 -2.28 7.34 -17.93
N LEU A 176 -3.02 7.67 -19.00
CA LEU A 176 -4.09 6.83 -19.53
C LEU A 176 -3.57 5.45 -19.97
N GLU A 177 -2.47 5.41 -20.73
CA GLU A 177 -1.88 4.13 -21.18
C GLU A 177 -1.61 3.17 -20.01
N PHE A 178 -1.00 3.68 -18.94
CA PHE A 178 -0.66 2.90 -17.76
C PHE A 178 -1.89 2.54 -16.92
N TYR A 179 -2.84 3.47 -16.73
CA TYR A 179 -4.08 3.17 -16.02
C TYR A 179 -4.97 2.17 -16.76
N GLU A 180 -5.05 2.23 -18.09
CA GLU A 180 -5.80 1.26 -18.90
C GLU A 180 -5.18 -0.14 -18.84
N LYS A 181 -3.85 -0.24 -18.83
CA LYS A 181 -3.13 -1.51 -18.59
C LYS A 181 -3.48 -2.10 -17.21
N ALA A 182 -3.49 -1.28 -16.17
CA ALA A 182 -3.88 -1.70 -14.83
C ALA A 182 -5.34 -2.16 -14.77
N LEU A 183 -6.25 -1.34 -15.30
CA LEU A 183 -7.69 -1.64 -15.34
C LEU A 183 -7.97 -2.97 -16.05
N LYS A 184 -7.32 -3.21 -17.19
CA LYS A 184 -7.49 -4.47 -17.96
C LYS A 184 -7.09 -5.71 -17.16
N ILE A 185 -6.08 -5.62 -16.29
CA ILE A 185 -5.71 -6.74 -15.41
C ILE A 185 -6.76 -6.91 -14.31
N TYR A 186 -7.19 -5.81 -13.69
CA TYR A 186 -8.20 -5.86 -12.64
C TYR A 186 -9.55 -6.38 -13.14
N GLU A 187 -10.02 -5.98 -14.32
CA GLU A 187 -11.28 -6.47 -14.91
C GLU A 187 -11.26 -7.98 -15.16
N LYS A 188 -10.08 -8.55 -15.42
CA LYS A 188 -9.91 -10.00 -15.63
C LYS A 188 -9.81 -10.80 -14.34
N THR A 189 -9.36 -10.19 -13.25
CA THR A 189 -8.94 -10.92 -12.04
C THR A 189 -9.79 -10.64 -10.82
N LEU A 190 -10.49 -9.51 -10.79
CA LEU A 190 -11.30 -9.10 -9.66
C LEU A 190 -12.79 -9.30 -9.96
N PRO A 191 -13.59 -9.57 -8.92
CA PRO A 191 -15.04 -9.52 -9.05
C PRO A 191 -15.52 -8.14 -9.53
N PRO A 192 -16.65 -8.05 -10.27
CA PRO A 192 -17.09 -6.80 -10.88
C PRO A 192 -17.32 -5.61 -9.93
N ASN A 193 -17.60 -5.87 -8.65
CA ASN A 193 -17.84 -4.83 -7.65
C ASN A 193 -16.64 -4.62 -6.70
N TYR A 194 -15.43 -5.03 -7.08
CA TYR A 194 -14.27 -4.90 -6.20
C TYR A 194 -13.79 -3.44 -6.11
N PRO A 195 -13.44 -2.91 -4.92
CA PRO A 195 -13.05 -1.50 -4.74
C PRO A 195 -11.88 -1.01 -5.63
N SER A 196 -10.93 -1.88 -5.96
CA SER A 196 -9.80 -1.54 -6.84
C SER A 196 -10.24 -1.20 -8.28
N LEU A 197 -11.35 -1.77 -8.77
CA LEU A 197 -11.93 -1.40 -10.06
C LEU A 197 -12.49 0.03 -10.02
N ALA A 198 -13.22 0.38 -8.95
CA ALA A 198 -13.73 1.73 -8.77
C ALA A 198 -12.59 2.76 -8.72
N THR A 199 -11.51 2.44 -8.02
CA THR A 199 -10.31 3.30 -7.96
C THR A 199 -9.68 3.48 -9.34
N SER A 200 -9.60 2.40 -10.13
CA SER A 200 -9.02 2.45 -11.49
C SER A 200 -9.85 3.31 -12.44
N TYR A 201 -11.18 3.14 -12.44
CA TYR A 201 -12.09 3.97 -13.23
C TYR A 201 -12.04 5.44 -12.79
N HIS A 202 -12.00 5.71 -11.49
CA HIS A 202 -11.87 7.07 -10.96
C HIS A 202 -10.56 7.74 -11.38
N ASN A 203 -9.43 7.01 -11.37
CA ASN A 203 -8.15 7.54 -11.85
C ASN A 203 -8.20 7.94 -13.33
N ILE A 204 -8.79 7.09 -14.19
CA ILE A 204 -8.98 7.39 -15.61
C ILE A 204 -9.91 8.60 -15.81
N SER A 205 -11.00 8.67 -15.04
CA SER A 205 -11.93 9.81 -15.04
C SER A 205 -11.22 11.12 -14.73
N ARG A 206 -10.36 11.14 -13.70
CA ARG A 206 -9.56 12.32 -13.33
C ARG A 206 -8.63 12.78 -14.46
N VAL A 207 -8.02 11.84 -15.18
CA VAL A 207 -7.15 12.19 -16.31
C VAL A 207 -7.97 12.83 -17.44
N TYR A 208 -9.10 12.23 -17.84
CA TYR A 208 -9.97 12.82 -18.86
C TYR A 208 -10.53 14.19 -18.44
N ASN A 209 -10.86 14.38 -17.16
CA ASN A 209 -11.28 15.66 -16.62
C ASN A 209 -10.18 16.72 -16.78
N ALA A 210 -8.93 16.38 -16.44
CA ALA A 210 -7.79 17.27 -16.59
C ALA A 210 -7.48 17.61 -18.06
N MET A 211 -7.79 16.70 -19.00
CA MET A 211 -7.72 16.95 -20.45
C MET A 211 -8.89 17.78 -21.00
N GLY A 212 -9.94 18.01 -20.21
CA GLY A 212 -11.17 18.70 -20.65
C GLY A 212 -12.17 17.82 -21.42
N ASP A 213 -11.93 16.50 -21.50
CA ASP A 213 -12.90 15.54 -22.07
C ASP A 213 -13.90 15.13 -20.98
N TYR A 214 -14.81 16.06 -20.66
CA TYR A 214 -15.78 15.88 -19.59
C TYR A 214 -16.76 14.73 -19.86
N SER A 215 -17.04 14.43 -21.13
CA SER A 215 -17.91 13.32 -21.51
C SER A 215 -17.32 11.99 -21.11
N LYS A 216 -16.05 11.72 -21.45
CA LYS A 216 -15.37 10.50 -21.00
C LYS A 216 -15.11 10.50 -19.51
N ALA A 217 -14.77 11.66 -18.93
CA ALA A 217 -14.60 11.76 -17.49
C ALA A 217 -15.87 11.32 -16.73
N LEU A 218 -17.04 11.77 -17.19
CA LEU A 218 -18.33 11.39 -16.60
C LEU A 218 -18.61 9.89 -16.78
N GLU A 219 -18.38 9.31 -17.96
CA GLU A 219 -18.59 7.87 -18.21
C GLU A 219 -17.79 7.01 -17.23
N PHE A 220 -16.50 7.32 -17.05
CA PHE A 220 -15.64 6.58 -16.13
C PHE A 220 -15.98 6.83 -14.66
N TYR A 221 -16.40 8.05 -14.33
CA TYR A 221 -16.87 8.39 -12.99
C TYR A 221 -18.12 7.59 -12.62
N GLU A 222 -19.10 7.49 -13.52
CA GLU A 222 -20.32 6.71 -13.30
C GLU A 222 -20.03 5.22 -13.06
N LYS A 223 -19.07 4.63 -13.79
CA LYS A 223 -18.62 3.25 -13.55
C LYS A 223 -18.02 3.08 -12.15
N ALA A 224 -17.21 4.04 -11.70
CA ALA A 224 -16.64 4.01 -10.35
C ALA A 224 -17.73 4.12 -9.28
N LEU A 225 -18.68 5.05 -9.46
CA LEU A 225 -19.78 5.28 -8.53
C LEU A 225 -20.69 4.05 -8.40
N GLN A 226 -21.07 3.43 -9.53
CA GLN A 226 -21.90 2.22 -9.53
C GLN A 226 -21.29 1.06 -8.73
N ILE A 227 -19.97 0.92 -8.73
CA ILE A 227 -19.29 -0.09 -7.92
C ILE A 227 -19.37 0.31 -6.44
N ARG A 228 -19.02 1.57 -6.12
CA ARG A 228 -19.02 2.07 -4.74
C ARG A 228 -20.40 1.98 -4.09
N GLU A 229 -21.47 2.32 -4.80
CA GLU A 229 -22.87 2.23 -4.31
C GLU A 229 -23.28 0.80 -3.94
N LYS A 230 -22.70 -0.22 -4.57
CA LYS A 230 -23.01 -1.63 -4.26
C LYS A 230 -22.27 -2.15 -3.03
N VAL A 231 -21.13 -1.56 -2.68
CA VAL A 231 -20.27 -2.07 -1.59
C VAL A 231 -20.21 -1.16 -0.37
N LEU A 232 -20.61 0.10 -0.50
CA LEU A 232 -20.56 1.08 0.57
C LEU A 232 -21.96 1.45 1.08
N PRO A 233 -22.08 1.81 2.37
CA PRO A 233 -23.34 2.34 2.89
C PRO A 233 -23.68 3.70 2.24
N PRO A 234 -24.96 4.08 2.12
CA PRO A 234 -25.41 5.27 1.40
C PRO A 234 -24.79 6.62 1.82
N ASN A 235 -24.20 6.70 3.02
CA ASN A 235 -23.58 7.91 3.56
C ASN A 235 -22.04 7.80 3.63
N HIS A 236 -21.42 6.87 2.89
CA HIS A 236 -19.97 6.73 2.88
C HIS A 236 -19.29 7.90 2.15
N PRO A 237 -18.23 8.53 2.71
CA PRO A 237 -17.55 9.65 2.07
C PRO A 237 -17.09 9.39 0.63
N ASP A 238 -16.65 8.16 0.33
CA ASP A 238 -16.22 7.76 -1.02
C ASP A 238 -17.34 7.80 -2.08
N LEU A 239 -18.61 7.95 -1.69
CA LEU A 239 -19.71 8.21 -2.65
C LEU A 239 -19.73 9.65 -3.14
N ALA A 240 -19.02 10.58 -2.47
CA ALA A 240 -18.95 12.00 -2.82
C ALA A 240 -17.67 12.39 -3.57
N MET A 241 -16.74 11.45 -3.79
CA MET A 241 -15.44 11.66 -4.44
C MET A 241 -15.43 11.16 -5.89
#